data_AF-A0A420E9Y2-F1
#
_entry.id   AF-A0A420E9Y2-F1
#
_cell.length_a   1.000
_cell.length_b   1.000
_cell.length_c   1.000
_cell.angle_alpha   90.00
_cell.angle_beta   90.00
_cell.angle_gamma   90.00
#
_symmetry.space_group_name_H-M   'P 1'
#
loop_
_entity.id
_entity.type
_entity.pdbx_description
1 polymer ?
#
loop_
_entity_poly.entity_id
_entity_poly.type
_entity_poly.pdbx_seq_one_letter_code
_entity_poly.pdbx_strand_id
1 'polypeptide(L)' 'MFDDLPPLSHAQQQVAVEKIQELMAQGMGSAQAIKVVADQIREQAANKPQ' A
#
# COMPACT_ATOMS: atom_id res chain seq x y z
N MET A 1 -7.21 -12.86 -7.77
CA MET A 1 -6.36 -11.69 -8.13
C MET A 1 -6.11 -10.72 -6.97
N PHE A 2 -6.87 -10.75 -5.86
CA PHE A 2 -6.59 -9.96 -4.65
C PHE A 2 -6.12 -10.79 -3.43
N ASP A 3 -6.09 -12.13 -3.52
CA ASP A 3 -5.61 -13.07 -2.48
C ASP A 3 -4.14 -12.90 -2.06
N ASP A 4 -3.37 -12.12 -2.81
CA ASP A 4 -1.93 -11.93 -2.58
C ASP A 4 -1.62 -10.72 -1.69
N LEU A 5 -2.65 -10.00 -1.21
CA LEU A 5 -2.49 -8.91 -0.26
C LEU A 5 -2.89 -9.42 1.13
N PRO A 6 -2.00 -9.33 2.14
CA PRO A 6 -2.36 -9.68 3.50
C PRO A 6 -3.56 -8.82 3.94
N PRO A 7 -4.52 -9.39 4.71
CA PRO A 7 -5.66 -8.62 5.18
C PRO A 7 -5.16 -7.44 6.02
N LEU A 8 -5.40 -6.23 5.53
CA LEU A 8 -5.02 -4.98 6.18
C LEU A 8 -6.02 -4.66 7.28
N SER A 9 -5.53 -4.22 8.44
CA SER A 9 -6.39 -3.60 9.45
C SER A 9 -6.99 -2.29 8.91
N HIS A 10 -8.12 -1.83 9.46
CA HIS A 10 -8.71 -0.55 9.08
C HIS A 10 -7.70 0.62 9.16
N ALA A 11 -6.81 0.62 10.16
CA ALA A 11 -5.76 1.61 10.28
C ALA A 11 -4.75 1.53 9.12
N GLN A 12 -4.34 0.33 8.73
CA GLN A 12 -3.42 0.13 7.61
C GLN A 12 -4.06 0.51 6.26
N GLN A 13 -5.36 0.26 6.09
CA GLN A 13 -6.11 0.70 4.90
C GLN A 13 -6.13 2.22 4.80
N GLN A 14 -6.38 2.92 5.92
CA GLN A 14 -6.37 4.38 5.95
C GLN A 14 -5.01 4.95 5.56
N VAL A 15 -3.93 4.41 6.13
CA VAL A 15 -2.55 4.80 5.81
C VAL A 15 -2.23 4.54 4.33
N ALA A 16 -2.67 3.40 3.78
CA ALA A 16 -2.48 3.08 2.36
C ALA A 16 -3.19 4.10 1.46
N VAL A 17 -4.41 4.49 1.80
CA VAL A 17 -5.19 5.49 1.06
C VAL A 17 -4.52 6.87 1.11
N GLU A 18 -4.06 7.31 2.27
CA GLU A 18 -3.33 8.58 2.43
C GLU A 18 -2.04 8.58 1.60
N LYS A 19 -1.30 7.46 1.61
CA LYS A 19 -0.06 7.34 0.83
C LYS A 19 -0.31 7.39 -0.67
N ILE A 20 -1.36 6.73 -1.16
CA ILE A 20 -1.75 6.80 -2.57
C ILE A 20 -2.10 8.24 -2.95
N GLN A 21 -2.88 8.95 -2.12
CA GLN A 21 -3.23 10.35 -2.37
C GLN A 21 -2.00 11.28 -2.37
N GLU A 22 -1.06 11.08 -1.44
CA GLU A 22 0.20 11.82 -1.39
C GLU A 22 1.02 11.62 -2.67
N LEU A 23 1.15 10.38 -3.13
CA LEU A 23 1.86 10.05 -4.37
C LEU A 23 1.18 10.66 -5.60
N MET A 24 -0.15 10.63 -5.66
CA MET A 24 -0.91 11.28 -6.73
C MET A 24 -0.74 12.81 -6.70
N ALA A 25 -0.69 13.43 -5.52
CA ALA A 25 -0.43 14.86 -5.38
C ALA A 25 0.97 15.25 -5.88
N GLN A 26 1.93 14.33 -5.84
CA GLN A 26 3.27 14.49 -6.45
C GLN A 26 3.28 14.27 -7.97
N GLY A 27 2.11 14.03 -8.59
CA GLY A 27 1.97 13.80 -10.02
C GLY A 27 2.14 12.34 -10.45
N MET A 28 2.19 11.39 -9.51
CA MET A 28 2.23 9.96 -9.85
C MET A 28 0.88 9.50 -10.37
N GLY A 29 0.88 8.70 -11.44
CA GLY A 29 -0.34 8.05 -11.93
C GLY A 29 -0.93 7.10 -10.88
N SER A 30 -2.26 7.05 -10.79
CA SER A 30 -2.98 6.27 -9.77
C SER A 30 -2.60 4.78 -9.76
N ALA A 31 -2.47 4.14 -10.93
CA ALA A 31 -2.03 2.74 -11.02
C ALA A 31 -0.59 2.53 -10.49
N GLN A 32 0.30 3.48 -10.73
CA GLN A 32 1.68 3.43 -10.24
C GLN A 32 1.73 3.65 -8.73
N ALA A 33 0.96 4.61 -8.20
CA ALA A 33 0.85 4.85 -6.77
C ALA A 33 0.32 3.63 -6.00
N ILE A 34 -0.72 2.98 -6.53
CA ILE A 34 -1.25 1.73 -5.95
C ILE A 34 -0.18 0.64 -5.91
N LYS A 35 0.58 0.46 -7.01
CA LYS A 35 1.65 -0.54 -7.07
C LYS A 35 2.72 -0.28 -6.01
N VAL A 36 3.20 0.97 -5.89
CA VAL A 36 4.21 1.35 -4.89
C VAL A 36 3.73 1.06 -3.47
N VAL A 37 2.49 1.41 -3.14
CA VAL A 37 1.93 1.17 -1.81
C VAL A 37 1.70 -0.32 -1.54
N ALA A 38 1.26 -1.09 -2.54
CA ALA A 38 1.14 -2.54 -2.43
C ALA A 38 2.49 -3.22 -2.18
N ASP A 39 3.55 -2.79 -2.86
CA ASP A 39 4.91 -3.30 -2.67
C ASP A 39 5.39 -2.97 -1.24
N GLN A 40 5.22 -1.73 -0.76
CA GLN A 40 5.55 -1.34 0.62
C GLN A 40 4.82 -2.18 1.67
N ILE A 41 3.54 -2.49 1.46
CA ILE A 41 2.74 -3.33 2.35
C ILE A 41 3.33 -4.76 2.41
N ARG A 42 3.70 -5.33 1.26
CA ARG A 42 4.32 -6.66 1.19
C ARG A 42 5.68 -6.68 1.88
N GLU A 43 6.50 -5.65 1.66
CA GLU A 43 7.81 -5.53 2.32
C GLU A 43 7.67 -5.41 3.84
N GLN A 44 6.72 -4.61 4.33
CA GLN A 44 6.44 -4.49 5.77
C GLN A 44 5.91 -5.80 6.38
N ALA A 45 5.10 -6.55 5.63
CA ALA A 45 4.60 -7.86 6.07
C ALA A 45 5.72 -8.91 6.09
N ALA A 46 6.62 -8.90 5.11
CA ALA A 46 7.76 -9.81 5.02
C ALA A 46 8.86 -9.51 6.05
N ASN A 47 9.03 -8.23 6.42
CA ASN A 47 10.07 -7.78 7.35
C ASN A 47 9.59 -7.68 8.81
N LYS A 48 8.35 -8.11 9.10
CA LYS A 48 7.92 -8.37 10.47
C LYS A 48 8.38 -9.77 10.86
N PRO A 49 9.37 -9.93 11.76
CA PRO A 49 9.58 -11.23 12.39
C PRO A 49 8.28 -11.58 13.13
N GLN A 50 7.77 -12.79 12.88
CA GLN A 50 6.63 -13.35 13.61
C GLN A 50 6.94 -13.44 15.10
#